data_AF-A0A2T9ZY98-F1
#
_entry.id   AF-A0A2T9ZY98-F1
#
_cell.length_a   1.000
_cell.length_b   1.000
_cell.length_c   1.000
_cell.angle_alpha   90.00
_cell.angle_beta   90.00
_cell.angle_gamma   90.00
#
_symmetry.space_group_name_H-M   'P 1'
#
loop_
_entity.id
_entity.type
_entity.pdbx_description
1 polymer ?
#
loop_
_entity_poly.entity_id
_entity_poly.type
_entity_poly.pdbx_seq_one_letter_code
_entity_poly.pdbx_strand_id
1 'polypeptide(L)'
;MLCSGMVIAAGPPQRVVSVNLCSDQLLLMLADPQQVASVSFLSRDPDSSFVAEKAKAYPINHARAEEIIRLNPDLILITPHD
;
A
#
# COMPACT_ATOMS: atom_id res chain seq x y z
N MET A 1 -6.43 -17.84 -13.76
CA MET A 1 -5.57 -18.72 -12.93
C MET A 1 -4.40 -17.86 -12.45
N LEU A 2 -4.61 -17.08 -11.38
CA LEU A 2 -3.59 -16.19 -10.84
C LEU A 2 -2.74 -17.00 -9.87
N CYS A 3 -1.49 -17.27 -10.24
CA CYS A 3 -0.50 -17.82 -9.33
C CYS A 3 -0.13 -16.74 -8.31
N SER A 4 -0.84 -16.68 -7.17
CA SER A 4 -0.27 -16.07 -5.97
C SER A 4 0.85 -16.98 -5.48
N GLY A 5 2.09 -16.64 -5.84
CA GLY A 5 3.28 -17.35 -5.36
C GLY A 5 3.51 -17.05 -3.88
N MET A 6 3.97 -18.05 -3.12
CA MET A 6 4.43 -17.85 -1.75
C MET A 6 5.72 -17.02 -1.77
N VAL A 7 5.72 -15.87 -1.11
CA VAL A 7 6.93 -15.05 -0.91
C VAL A 7 7.57 -15.44 0.42
N ILE A 8 8.84 -15.84 0.40
CA ILE A 8 9.65 -15.99 1.61
C ILE A 8 10.32 -14.65 1.87
N ALA A 9 9.85 -13.92 2.88
CA ALA A 9 10.45 -12.67 3.30
C ALA A 9 11.69 -12.93 4.16
N ALA A 10 12.78 -12.19 3.91
CA ALA A 10 14.00 -12.26 4.71
C ALA A 10 13.86 -11.65 6.12
N GLY A 11 12.75 -10.96 6.38
CA GLY A 11 12.41 -10.27 7.62
C GLY A 11 11.08 -9.50 7.46
N PRO A 12 10.59 -8.80 8.50
CA PRO A 12 9.42 -7.94 8.36
C PRO A 12 9.69 -6.84 7.32
N PRO A 13 8.71 -6.52 6.46
CA PRO A 13 8.89 -5.51 5.42
C PRO A 13 9.13 -4.13 6.04
N GLN A 14 9.96 -3.32 5.39
CA GLN A 14 10.38 -2.00 5.87
C GLN A 14 9.90 -0.87 4.95
N ARG A 15 9.48 -1.18 3.72
CA ARG A 15 8.99 -0.21 2.72
C ARG A 15 7.81 -0.78 1.94
N VAL A 16 6.65 -0.75 2.58
CA VAL A 16 5.39 -1.29 2.04
C VAL A 16 4.68 -0.25 1.18
N VAL A 17 4.32 -0.66 -0.02
CA VAL A 17 3.40 0.08 -0.90
C VAL A 17 2.07 -0.65 -0.96
N SER A 18 0.97 0.07 -0.81
CA SER A 18 -0.37 -0.44 -1.13
C SER A 18 -0.94 0.34 -2.31
N VAL A 19 -1.63 -0.37 -3.22
CA VAL A 19 -2.21 0.21 -4.43
C VAL A 19 -3.74 0.21 -4.43
N ASN A 20 -4.35 -0.35 -3.37
CA ASN A 20 -5.79 -0.55 -3.27
C ASN A 20 -6.33 0.01 -1.94
N LEU A 21 -7.53 0.59 -1.98
CA LEU A 21 -8.17 1.22 -0.82
C LEU A 21 -8.38 0.27 0.38
N CYS A 22 -8.74 -0.98 0.13
CA CYS A 22 -8.97 -1.95 1.20
C CYS A 22 -7.65 -2.34 1.88
N SER A 23 -6.57 -2.53 1.11
CA SER A 23 -5.26 -2.80 1.68
C SER A 23 -4.62 -1.55 2.31
N ASP A 24 -4.94 -0.34 1.84
CA ASP A 24 -4.49 0.90 2.47
C ASP A 24 -5.00 1.02 3.91
N GLN A 25 -6.27 0.72 4.12
CA GLN A 25 -6.90 0.76 5.45
C GLN A 25 -6.20 -0.21 6.41
N LEU A 26 -5.98 -1.46 5.97
CA LEU A 26 -5.26 -2.45 6.78
C LEU A 26 -3.82 -2.03 7.04
N LEU A 27 -3.12 -1.55 6.02
CA LEU A 27 -1.74 -1.08 6.13
C LEU A 27 -1.62 0.03 7.17
N LEU A 28 -2.48 1.06 7.07
CA LEU A 28 -2.47 2.17 8.01
C LEU A 28 -2.96 1.78 9.41
N MET A 29 -3.73 0.72 9.57
CA MET A 29 -4.16 0.25 10.91
C MET A 29 -3.09 -0.60 11.61
N LEU A 30 -2.28 -1.35 10.88
CA LEU A 30 -1.46 -2.43 11.42
C LEU A 30 0.05 -2.17 11.37
N ALA A 31 0.53 -1.42 10.38
CA ALA A 31 1.96 -1.19 10.21
C ALA A 31 2.49 -0.06 11.10
N ASP A 32 3.77 -0.15 11.46
CA ASP A 32 4.48 0.99 12.02
C ASP A 32 4.53 2.11 10.96
N PRO A 33 4.35 3.39 11.33
CA PRO A 33 4.34 4.49 10.38
C PRO A 33 5.57 4.54 9.46
N GLN A 34 6.73 4.12 9.96
CA GLN A 34 7.98 4.13 9.18
C GLN A 34 8.01 3.05 8.07
N GLN A 35 7.17 2.01 8.17
CA GLN A 35 7.08 0.96 7.16
C GLN A 35 6.29 1.38 5.92
N VAL A 36 5.48 2.44 6.00
CA VAL A 36 4.56 2.85 4.93
C VAL A 36 5.29 3.74 3.92
N ALA A 37 5.58 3.21 2.72
CA ALA A 37 6.19 3.96 1.65
C ALA A 37 5.17 4.77 0.83
N SER A 38 4.01 4.18 0.52
CA SER A 38 2.88 4.90 -0.07
C SER A 38 1.58 4.12 0.06
N VAL A 39 0.46 4.84 -0.04
CA VAL A 39 -0.92 4.32 -0.12
C VAL A 39 -1.58 4.72 -1.43
N SER A 40 -2.68 4.10 -1.85
CA SER A 40 -3.43 4.52 -3.03
C SER A 40 -3.94 5.96 -2.86
N PHE A 41 -4.09 6.69 -3.97
CA PHE A 41 -4.74 8.00 -3.96
C PHE A 41 -6.17 7.95 -3.37
N LEU A 42 -6.86 6.81 -3.52
CA LEU A 42 -8.18 6.54 -2.95
C LEU A 42 -8.21 6.64 -1.43
N SER A 43 -7.09 6.32 -0.75
CA SER A 43 -7.03 6.35 0.72
C SER A 43 -7.29 7.73 1.32
N ARG A 44 -7.16 8.81 0.56
CA ARG A 44 -7.37 10.20 1.00
C ARG A 44 -8.78 10.74 0.72
N ASP A 45 -9.61 9.97 0.04
CA ASP A 45 -10.99 10.35 -0.24
C ASP A 45 -11.87 10.13 1.01
N PRO A 46 -12.39 11.19 1.66
CA PRO A 46 -13.19 11.06 2.88
C PRO A 46 -14.55 10.38 2.65
N ASP A 47 -15.04 10.34 1.42
CA ASP A 47 -16.34 9.70 1.11
C ASP A 47 -16.22 8.18 1.02
N SER A 48 -15.01 7.65 0.80
CA SER A 48 -14.75 6.21 0.61
C SER A 48 -13.75 5.60 1.59
N SER A 49 -12.97 6.41 2.31
CA SER A 49 -11.87 5.94 3.18
C SER A 49 -12.05 6.30 4.66
N PHE A 50 -12.15 5.28 5.52
CA PHE A 50 -12.12 5.46 6.99
C PHE A 50 -10.79 5.96 7.53
N VAL A 51 -9.73 5.94 6.71
CA VAL A 51 -8.38 6.40 7.07
C VAL A 51 -7.99 7.70 6.37
N ALA A 52 -8.94 8.42 5.75
CA ALA A 52 -8.69 9.62 4.95
C ALA A 52 -7.79 10.66 5.64
N GLU A 53 -8.07 10.98 6.91
CA GLU A 53 -7.23 11.91 7.67
C GLU A 53 -5.82 11.36 7.94
N LYS A 54 -5.71 10.08 8.30
CA LYS A 54 -4.41 9.42 8.55
C LYS A 54 -3.57 9.33 7.27
N ALA A 55 -4.21 9.08 6.13
CA ALA A 55 -3.57 8.95 4.83
C ALA A 55 -2.93 10.26 4.32
N LYS A 56 -3.32 11.42 4.85
CA LYS A 56 -2.68 12.71 4.52
C LYS A 56 -1.19 12.76 4.90
N ALA A 57 -0.77 11.95 5.88
CA ALA A 57 0.62 11.88 6.33
C ALA A 57 1.56 11.08 5.40
N TYR A 58 1.01 10.32 4.44
CA TYR A 58 1.79 9.38 3.61
C TYR A 58 1.73 9.75 2.12
N PRO A 59 2.78 9.47 1.34
CA PRO A 59 2.74 9.62 -0.12
C PRO A 59 1.60 8.81 -0.75
N ILE A 60 1.01 9.33 -1.83
CA ILE A 60 0.00 8.63 -2.63
C ILE A 60 0.59 8.08 -3.94
N ASN A 61 0.02 7.00 -4.44
CA ASN A 61 0.30 6.44 -5.76
C ASN A 61 -1.00 6.19 -6.55
N HIS A 62 -0.87 6.07 -7.89
CA HIS A 62 -1.99 5.75 -8.79
C HIS A 62 -1.85 4.35 -9.41
N ALA A 63 -1.26 3.40 -8.67
CA ALA A 63 -1.02 2.03 -9.11
C ALA A 63 -0.16 1.89 -10.39
N ARG A 64 0.56 2.95 -10.81
CA ARG A 64 1.45 2.89 -11.98
C ARG A 64 2.77 2.23 -11.63
N ALA A 65 3.21 1.27 -12.45
CA ALA A 65 4.46 0.53 -12.20
C ALA A 65 5.67 1.47 -12.05
N GLU A 66 5.75 2.52 -12.86
CA GLU A 66 6.84 3.49 -12.83
C GLU A 66 6.83 4.35 -11.57
N GLU A 67 5.65 4.65 -11.02
CA GLU A 67 5.52 5.33 -9.73
C GLU A 67 6.00 4.41 -8.60
N ILE A 68 5.53 3.17 -8.60
CA ILE A 68 5.82 2.19 -7.54
C ILE A 68 7.30 1.80 -7.52
N ILE A 69 7.90 1.49 -8.67
CA ILE A 69 9.32 1.07 -8.73
C ILE A 69 10.25 2.17 -8.21
N ARG A 70 9.94 3.45 -8.46
CA ARG A 70 10.73 4.59 -7.93
C ARG A 70 10.70 4.68 -6.40
N LEU A 71 9.70 4.11 -5.74
CA LEU A 71 9.62 4.09 -4.28
C LEU A 71 10.53 3.02 -3.67
N ASN A 72 11.18 2.17 -4.47
CA ASN A 72 12.01 1.06 -3.99
C ASN A 72 11.32 0.24 -2.87
N PRO A 73 10.11 -0.32 -3.12
CA PRO A 73 9.40 -1.09 -2.13
C PRO A 73 10.03 -2.47 -1.93
N ASP A 74 9.92 -3.00 -0.72
CA ASP A 74 10.25 -4.40 -0.42
C ASP A 74 9.00 -5.30 -0.29
N LEU A 75 7.81 -4.69 -0.25
CA LEU A 75 6.52 -5.37 -0.33
C LEU A 75 5.49 -4.46 -1.03
N ILE A 76 4.74 -5.03 -1.97
CA ILE A 76 3.59 -4.38 -2.60
C ILE A 76 2.33 -5.17 -2.26
N LEU A 77 1.35 -4.51 -1.65
CA LEU A 77 0.02 -5.05 -1.39
C LEU A 77 -0.89 -4.75 -2.57
N ILE A 78 -1.44 -5.80 -3.16
CA ILE A 78 -2.36 -5.76 -4.30
C ILE A 78 -3.63 -6.55 -3.97
N THR A 79 -4.72 -6.31 -4.69
CA THR A 79 -5.92 -7.17 -4.62
C THR A 79 -6.24 -7.82 -5.97
N PRO A 80 -6.91 -8.98 -6.01
CA PRO A 80 -7.17 -9.71 -7.26
C PRO A 80 -8.07 -9.00 -8.28
N HIS A 81 -8.60 -7.83 -7.93
CA HIS A 81 -9.57 -7.08 -8.73
C HIS A 81 -9.00 -5.77 -9.32
N ASP A 82 -7.70 -5.57 -9.22
CA ASP A 82 -6.98 -4.41 -9.80
C ASP A 82 -6.10 -4.84 -10.99
#